data_AF-A0A8X6LQA8-F1
#
_entry.id   AF-A0A8X6LQA8-F1
#
_cell.length_a   1.000
_cell.length_b   1.000
_cell.length_c   1.000
_cell.angle_alpha   90.00
_cell.angle_beta   90.00
_cell.angle_gamma   90.00
#
_symmetry.space_group_name_H-M   'P 1'
#
loop_
_entity.id
_entity.type
_entity.pdbx_description
1 polymer ?
#
loop_
_entity_poly.entity_id
_entity_poly.type
_entity_poly.pdbx_seq_one_letter_code
_entity_poly.pdbx_strand_id
1 'polypeptide(L)'
;MTQTESSFSCSIRLVQHVFDCLGLLLIIVLQGSILDYYLILHNGGNAAWYFWFLADFLILIAFMAAAVISYRYYQKKGRERKTDSSAKENTSKSRSLFKFGYFPLVYIVWFFYSSLLTAKVILLFKLDVAQSLDANSAFGPQLLKVIIASSAVVFLLLVETHNNAETYSDHQAYIYYLITSTVFEIFDSVTFLGILFPTESKIILTFPLENSVLILSCINFILPTLTLYKLSLSEFGTHPRSLGIPLLYKALHLGLVNIPYFVIRVYLWSLYDHDVTLFLLKNILAMINTARTAVPDVKLWWHSLQESQGKRHKFFSGAMELGTVYEITDQHGDDGHSLRDEKKVLHSTEL
;
A
#
# COMPACT_ATOMS: atom_id res chain seq x y z
N MET A 1 -19.08 -38.34 10.97
CA MET A 1 -19.90 -37.20 10.50
C MET A 1 -19.10 -35.90 10.27
N THR A 2 -17.82 -35.81 10.69
CA THR A 2 -16.98 -34.60 10.58
C THR A 2 -16.18 -34.47 9.27
N GLN A 3 -16.00 -35.55 8.51
CA GLN A 3 -15.11 -35.53 7.33
C GLN A 3 -15.76 -34.89 6.09
N THR A 4 -17.08 -35.02 5.94
CA THR A 4 -17.88 -34.47 4.82
C THR A 4 -18.02 -32.95 4.89
N GLU A 5 -18.13 -32.36 6.08
CA GLU A 5 -18.23 -30.91 6.26
C GLU A 5 -16.93 -30.18 5.88
N SER A 6 -15.76 -30.79 6.16
CA SER A 6 -14.46 -30.21 5.85
C SER A 6 -14.17 -30.12 4.35
N SER A 7 -14.67 -31.08 3.56
CA SER A 7 -14.49 -31.10 2.10
C SER A 7 -15.39 -30.08 1.41
N PHE A 8 -16.61 -29.90 1.91
CA PHE A 8 -17.59 -28.96 1.36
C PHE A 8 -17.16 -27.50 1.58
N SER A 9 -16.69 -27.16 2.79
CA SER A 9 -16.18 -25.81 3.11
C SER A 9 -14.94 -25.42 2.29
N CYS A 10 -14.06 -26.39 1.99
CA CYS A 10 -12.88 -26.20 1.14
C CYS A 10 -13.26 -25.88 -0.32
N SER A 11 -14.27 -26.56 -0.86
CA SER A 11 -14.75 -26.33 -2.23
C SER A 11 -15.41 -24.96 -2.39
N ILE A 12 -16.18 -24.50 -1.39
CA ILE A 12 -16.85 -23.19 -1.44
C ILE A 12 -15.83 -22.05 -1.43
N ARG A 13 -14.83 -22.11 -0.56
CA ARG A 13 -13.76 -21.08 -0.50
C ARG A 13 -12.97 -21.00 -1.81
N LEU A 14 -12.73 -22.14 -2.46
CA LEU A 14 -12.08 -22.18 -3.76
C LEU A 14 -12.94 -21.48 -4.83
N VAL A 15 -14.23 -21.79 -4.88
CA VAL A 15 -15.15 -21.17 -5.85
C VAL A 15 -15.24 -19.66 -5.63
N GLN A 16 -15.32 -19.21 -4.38
CA GLN A 16 -15.33 -17.79 -4.05
C GLN A 16 -14.04 -17.09 -4.52
N HIS A 17 -12.87 -17.66 -4.22
CA HIS A 17 -11.59 -17.08 -4.66
C HIS A 17 -11.46 -17.03 -6.20
N VAL A 18 -11.97 -18.05 -6.91
CA VAL A 18 -11.98 -18.04 -8.39
C VAL A 18 -12.91 -16.96 -8.90
N PHE A 19 -14.09 -16.78 -8.29
CA PHE A 19 -15.04 -15.75 -8.65
C PHE A 19 -14.49 -14.33 -8.41
N ASP A 20 -13.88 -14.09 -7.24
CA ASP A 20 -13.27 -12.80 -6.90
C ASP A 20 -12.11 -12.46 -7.85
N CYS A 21 -11.28 -13.46 -8.18
CA CYS A 21 -10.21 -13.31 -9.15
C CYS A 21 -10.74 -13.01 -10.56
N LEU A 22 -11.76 -13.74 -11.02
CA LEU A 22 -12.37 -13.50 -12.33
C LEU A 22 -13.00 -12.11 -12.40
N GLY A 23 -13.72 -11.70 -11.35
CA GLY A 23 -14.31 -10.37 -11.23
C GLY A 23 -13.25 -9.26 -11.24
N LEU A 24 -12.15 -9.45 -10.52
CA LEU A 24 -11.01 -8.52 -10.48
C LEU A 24 -10.43 -8.30 -11.87
N LEU A 25 -10.16 -9.39 -12.61
CA LEU A 25 -9.60 -9.32 -13.95
C LEU A 25 -10.57 -8.68 -14.94
N LEU A 26 -11.85 -9.05 -14.85
CA LEU A 26 -12.90 -8.49 -15.71
C LEU A 26 -12.98 -6.97 -15.55
N ILE A 27 -12.98 -6.48 -14.31
CA ILE A 27 -13.03 -5.04 -14.04
C ILE A 27 -11.77 -4.34 -14.56
N ILE A 28 -10.58 -4.92 -14.38
CA ILE A 28 -9.33 -4.36 -14.91
C ILE A 28 -9.39 -4.25 -16.44
N VAL A 29 -9.85 -5.30 -17.14
CA VAL A 29 -9.98 -5.30 -18.61
C VAL A 29 -10.98 -4.24 -19.06
N LEU A 30 -12.17 -4.19 -18.45
CA LEU A 30 -13.21 -3.23 -18.80
C LEU A 30 -12.72 -1.79 -18.56
N GLN A 31 -12.12 -1.54 -17.39
CA GLN A 31 -11.62 -0.23 -17.02
C GLN A 31 -10.49 0.24 -17.95
N GLY A 32 -9.50 -0.62 -18.22
CA GLY A 32 -8.40 -0.32 -19.14
C GLY A 32 -8.89 -0.05 -20.56
N SER A 33 -9.74 -0.93 -21.08
CA SER A 33 -10.28 -0.83 -22.45
C SER A 33 -11.12 0.45 -22.66
N ILE A 34 -11.94 0.83 -21.68
CA ILE A 34 -12.78 2.03 -21.80
C ILE A 34 -11.93 3.30 -21.68
N LEU A 35 -10.95 3.35 -20.77
CA LEU A 35 -10.03 4.49 -20.67
C LEU A 35 -9.20 4.65 -21.95
N ASP A 36 -8.73 3.54 -22.54
CA ASP A 36 -7.97 3.57 -23.79
C ASP A 36 -8.84 3.98 -24.97
N TYR A 37 -10.09 3.53 -25.01
CA TYR A 37 -11.08 4.00 -26.00
C TYR A 37 -11.23 5.52 -25.97
N TYR A 38 -11.37 6.13 -24.78
CA TYR A 38 -11.43 7.59 -24.64
C TYR A 38 -10.18 8.29 -25.18
N LEU A 39 -8.99 7.76 -24.88
CA LEU A 39 -7.72 8.34 -25.34
C LEU A 39 -7.51 8.23 -26.86
N ILE A 40 -7.90 7.11 -27.46
CA ILE A 40 -7.70 6.83 -28.90
C ILE A 40 -8.70 7.62 -29.75
N LEU A 41 -9.97 7.65 -29.35
CA LEU A 41 -11.04 8.30 -30.10
C LEU A 41 -10.74 9.80 -30.32
N HIS A 42 -10.17 10.45 -29.30
CA HIS A 42 -9.89 11.88 -29.36
C HIS A 42 -8.59 12.24 -30.10
N ASN A 43 -7.59 11.35 -30.10
CA ASN A 43 -6.25 11.65 -30.65
C ASN A 43 -5.98 11.07 -32.05
N GLY A 44 -7.03 10.81 -32.83
CA GLY A 44 -6.90 10.51 -34.26
C GLY A 44 -6.13 9.23 -34.60
N GLY A 45 -6.07 8.25 -33.68
CA GLY A 45 -5.58 6.89 -33.98
C GLY A 45 -4.06 6.74 -34.16
N ASN A 46 -3.23 7.66 -33.66
CA ASN A 46 -1.77 7.49 -33.70
C ASN A 46 -1.34 6.18 -33.01
N ALA A 47 -0.40 5.44 -33.61
CA ALA A 47 0.06 4.14 -33.16
C ALA A 47 0.54 4.12 -31.69
N ALA A 48 1.07 5.26 -31.21
CA ALA A 48 1.53 5.40 -29.83
C ALA A 48 0.42 5.19 -28.78
N TRP A 49 -0.84 5.50 -29.10
CA TRP A 49 -1.95 5.33 -28.15
C TRP A 49 -2.31 3.85 -27.92
N TYR A 50 -1.96 2.96 -28.85
CA TYR A 50 -2.14 1.53 -28.66
C TYR A 50 -1.12 0.93 -27.68
N PHE A 51 -0.06 1.66 -27.32
CA PHE A 51 0.90 1.22 -26.30
C PHE A 51 0.25 1.11 -24.90
N TRP A 52 -0.84 1.86 -24.65
CA TRP A 52 -1.58 1.77 -23.39
C TRP A 52 -2.24 0.40 -23.18
N PHE A 53 -2.70 -0.24 -24.24
CA PHE A 53 -3.20 -1.62 -24.19
C PHE A 53 -2.10 -2.60 -23.78
N LEU A 54 -0.86 -2.38 -24.23
CA LEU A 54 0.27 -3.22 -23.84
C LEU A 54 0.58 -3.05 -22.34
N ALA A 55 0.54 -1.81 -21.83
CA ALA A 55 0.71 -1.56 -20.40
C ALA A 55 -0.40 -2.22 -19.55
N ASP A 56 -1.66 -2.13 -19.98
CA ASP A 56 -2.79 -2.79 -19.31
C ASP A 56 -2.63 -4.31 -19.30
N PHE A 57 -2.17 -4.89 -20.42
CA PHE A 57 -1.90 -6.32 -20.50
C PHE A 57 -0.80 -6.77 -19.53
N LEU A 58 0.27 -5.98 -19.37
CA LEU A 58 1.31 -6.25 -18.39
C LEU A 58 0.78 -6.18 -16.95
N ILE A 59 -0.07 -5.20 -16.64
CA ILE A 59 -0.73 -5.11 -15.33
C ILE A 59 -1.62 -6.33 -15.10
N LEU A 60 -2.41 -6.74 -16.09
CA LEU A 60 -3.25 -7.92 -16.00
C LEU A 60 -2.45 -9.19 -15.70
N ILE A 61 -1.31 -9.39 -16.38
CA ILE A 61 -0.39 -10.49 -16.08
C ILE A 61 0.13 -10.39 -14.63
N ALA A 62 0.48 -9.20 -14.16
CA ALA A 62 0.98 -8.99 -12.81
C ALA A 62 -0.07 -9.33 -11.74
N PHE A 63 -1.34 -8.93 -11.94
CA PHE A 63 -2.46 -9.33 -11.06
C PHE A 63 -2.70 -10.83 -11.09
N MET A 64 -2.69 -11.46 -12.26
CA MET A 64 -2.81 -12.91 -12.41
C MET A 64 -1.70 -13.65 -11.66
N ALA A 65 -0.45 -13.22 -11.83
CA ALA A 65 0.69 -13.80 -11.15
C ALA A 65 0.56 -13.65 -9.62
N ALA A 66 0.18 -12.47 -9.13
CA ALA A 66 -0.03 -12.25 -7.71
C ALA A 66 -1.12 -13.16 -7.13
N ALA A 67 -2.28 -13.26 -7.80
CA ALA A 67 -3.38 -14.13 -7.39
C ALA A 67 -2.98 -15.62 -7.37
N VAL A 68 -2.27 -16.10 -8.40
CA VAL A 68 -1.80 -17.50 -8.46
C VAL A 68 -0.76 -17.79 -7.38
N ILE A 69 0.18 -16.87 -7.15
CA ILE A 69 1.21 -17.02 -6.11
C ILE A 69 0.56 -17.04 -4.72
N SER A 70 -0.40 -16.14 -4.49
CA SER A 70 -1.20 -16.09 -3.26
C SER A 70 -1.92 -17.42 -3.00
N TYR A 71 -2.63 -17.91 -4.03
CA TYR A 71 -3.36 -19.17 -3.95
C TYR A 71 -2.44 -20.37 -3.67
N ARG A 72 -1.32 -20.49 -4.39
CA ARG A 72 -0.33 -21.57 -4.18
C ARG A 72 0.26 -21.54 -2.78
N TYR A 73 0.55 -20.34 -2.27
CA TYR A 73 1.05 -20.16 -0.91
C TYR A 73 0.04 -20.66 0.13
N TYR A 74 -1.23 -20.29 0.00
CA TYR A 74 -2.28 -20.76 0.91
C TYR A 74 -2.53 -22.25 0.82
N GLN A 75 -2.49 -22.83 -0.38
CA GLN A 75 -2.62 -24.27 -0.55
C GLN A 75 -1.47 -25.02 0.14
N LYS A 76 -0.23 -24.52 0.05
CA LYS A 76 0.93 -25.11 0.73
C LYS A 76 0.78 -25.03 2.25
N LYS A 77 0.43 -23.85 2.80
CA LYS A 77 0.22 -23.66 4.24
C LYS A 77 -0.94 -24.50 4.79
N GLY A 78 -2.01 -24.67 4.01
CA GLY A 78 -3.13 -25.53 4.36
C GLY A 78 -2.77 -27.02 4.39
N ARG A 79 -1.83 -27.45 3.54
CA ARG A 79 -1.28 -28.82 3.59
C ARG A 79 -0.40 -29.00 4.83
N GLU A 80 0.52 -28.07 5.10
CA GLU A 80 1.40 -28.11 6.27
C GLU A 80 0.61 -28.19 7.60
N ARG A 81 -0.45 -27.37 7.76
CA ARG A 81 -1.34 -27.44 8.94
C ARG A 81 -2.02 -28.81 9.11
N LYS A 82 -2.37 -29.49 8.01
CA LYS A 82 -2.99 -30.84 8.06
C LYS A 82 -1.97 -31.91 8.42
N THR A 83 -0.73 -31.79 7.96
CA THR A 83 0.36 -32.72 8.31
C THR A 83 0.81 -32.56 9.75
N ASP A 84 0.93 -31.32 10.25
CA ASP A 84 1.30 -31.01 11.64
C ASP A 84 0.22 -31.44 12.65
N SER A 85 -1.06 -31.48 12.23
CA SER A 85 -2.14 -32.00 13.06
C SER A 85 -2.08 -33.53 13.23
N SER A 86 -1.37 -34.25 12.35
CA SER A 86 -1.11 -35.69 12.45
C SER A 86 0.24 -36.01 13.09
N ALA A 87 1.17 -35.06 13.16
CA ALA A 87 2.50 -35.23 13.76
C ALA A 87 2.65 -34.30 14.97
N LYS A 88 2.11 -34.71 16.13
CA LYS A 88 2.57 -34.15 17.40
C LYS A 88 4.02 -34.57 17.62
N GLU A 89 4.82 -33.60 18.09
CA GLU A 89 6.18 -33.73 18.61
C GLU A 89 7.30 -33.89 17.58
N ASN A 90 7.89 -32.75 17.22
CA ASN A 90 9.33 -32.44 17.36
C ASN A 90 9.86 -31.58 16.20
N THR A 91 10.27 -30.37 16.57
CA THR A 91 11.48 -29.72 16.09
C THR A 91 11.56 -29.43 14.58
N SER A 92 11.24 -28.19 14.20
CA SER A 92 12.28 -27.21 13.86
C SER A 92 11.63 -25.98 13.21
N LYS A 93 11.84 -24.82 13.86
CA LYS A 93 11.58 -23.51 13.25
C LYS A 93 12.56 -23.32 12.09
N SER A 94 12.22 -23.82 10.91
CA SER A 94 12.89 -23.42 9.68
C SER A 94 12.50 -21.98 9.38
N ARG A 95 13.32 -21.04 9.88
CA ARG A 95 13.25 -19.62 9.55
C ARG A 95 13.56 -19.47 8.07
N SER A 96 12.53 -19.35 7.25
CA SER A 96 12.65 -18.89 5.87
C SER A 96 13.31 -17.51 5.85
N LEU A 97 14.44 -17.44 5.16
CA LEU A 97 15.41 -16.35 5.11
C LEU A 97 15.05 -15.25 4.09
N PHE A 98 13.76 -14.99 3.88
CA PHE A 98 13.30 -13.84 3.10
C PHE A 98 12.29 -13.03 3.92
N LYS A 99 12.81 -12.10 4.73
CA LYS A 99 12.03 -11.11 5.49
C LYS A 99 11.47 -10.00 4.58
N PHE A 100 10.91 -10.36 3.43
CA PHE A 100 9.92 -9.51 2.76
C PHE A 100 8.56 -9.96 3.26
N GLY A 101 7.69 -9.02 3.66
CA GLY A 101 6.34 -9.34 4.15
C GLY A 101 5.69 -10.36 3.22
N TYR A 102 5.00 -11.37 3.78
CA TYR A 102 4.64 -12.62 3.09
C TYR A 102 3.79 -12.46 1.80
N PHE A 103 3.36 -11.24 1.47
CA PHE A 103 2.73 -10.88 0.20
C PHE A 103 3.32 -9.56 -0.34
N PRO A 104 4.57 -9.56 -0.83
CA PRO A 104 5.17 -8.33 -1.36
C PRO A 104 4.48 -7.86 -2.64
N LEU A 105 3.82 -8.79 -3.34
CA LEU A 105 3.23 -8.53 -4.65
C LEU A 105 1.97 -7.65 -4.59
N VAL A 106 1.18 -7.70 -3.52
CA VAL A 106 -0.12 -6.99 -3.47
C VAL A 106 0.06 -5.48 -3.56
N TYR A 107 0.95 -4.92 -2.74
CA TYR A 107 1.22 -3.48 -2.77
C TYR A 107 1.98 -3.08 -4.05
N ILE A 108 2.84 -3.94 -4.59
CA ILE A 108 3.56 -3.68 -5.85
C ILE A 108 2.59 -3.60 -7.02
N VAL A 109 1.70 -4.58 -7.15
CA VAL A 109 0.72 -4.65 -8.22
C VAL A 109 -0.27 -3.48 -8.14
N TRP A 110 -0.75 -3.16 -6.93
CA TRP A 110 -1.58 -1.97 -6.73
C TRP A 110 -0.83 -0.68 -7.10
N PHE A 111 0.45 -0.54 -6.73
CA PHE A 111 1.23 0.64 -7.05
C PHE A 111 1.37 0.85 -8.56
N PHE A 112 1.73 -0.20 -9.31
CA PHE A 112 1.84 -0.10 -10.77
C PHE A 112 0.49 0.18 -11.43
N TYR A 113 -0.57 -0.47 -10.97
CA TYR A 113 -1.92 -0.23 -11.44
C TYR A 113 -2.41 1.19 -11.17
N SER A 114 -2.30 1.66 -9.92
CA SER A 114 -2.71 3.01 -9.53
C SER A 114 -1.88 4.08 -10.24
N SER A 115 -0.59 3.84 -10.49
CA SER A 115 0.27 4.72 -11.29
C SER A 115 -0.18 4.78 -12.74
N LEU A 116 -0.53 3.64 -13.35
CA LEU A 116 -1.02 3.59 -14.72
C LEU A 116 -2.39 4.28 -14.85
N LEU A 117 -3.32 3.98 -13.94
CA LEU A 117 -4.62 4.65 -13.86
C LEU A 117 -4.45 6.17 -13.71
N THR A 118 -3.57 6.60 -12.81
CA THR A 118 -3.27 8.01 -12.57
C THR A 118 -2.71 8.68 -13.81
N ALA A 119 -1.79 8.04 -14.53
CA ALA A 119 -1.25 8.56 -15.79
C ALA A 119 -2.37 8.75 -16.83
N LYS A 120 -3.25 7.76 -17.00
CA LYS A 120 -4.40 7.86 -17.90
C LYS A 120 -5.37 8.98 -17.50
N VAL A 121 -5.67 9.12 -16.21
CA VAL A 121 -6.50 10.22 -15.68
C VAL A 121 -5.86 11.57 -15.99
N ILE A 122 -4.56 11.74 -15.73
CA ILE A 122 -3.86 13.00 -16.05
C ILE A 122 -3.95 13.30 -17.55
N LEU A 123 -3.74 12.31 -18.42
CA LEU A 123 -3.83 12.50 -19.87
C LEU A 123 -5.24 12.88 -20.31
N LEU A 124 -6.28 12.26 -19.74
CA LEU A 124 -7.67 12.57 -20.07
C LEU A 124 -8.05 14.02 -19.78
N PHE A 125 -7.56 14.58 -18.67
CA PHE A 125 -7.79 15.98 -18.34
C PHE A 125 -6.85 16.93 -19.09
N LYS A 126 -5.58 16.55 -19.30
CA LYS A 126 -4.59 17.43 -19.96
C LYS A 126 -4.74 17.54 -21.47
N LEU A 127 -5.40 16.58 -22.09
CA LEU A 127 -5.70 16.58 -23.51
C LEU A 127 -7.14 17.04 -23.79
N ASP A 128 -7.82 17.62 -22.80
CA ASP A 128 -9.20 18.10 -22.85
C ASP A 128 -10.23 17.03 -23.32
N VAL A 129 -9.85 15.75 -23.28
CA VAL A 129 -10.74 14.62 -23.60
C VAL A 129 -11.91 14.61 -22.62
N ALA A 130 -11.62 14.74 -21.32
CA ALA A 130 -12.64 14.76 -20.28
C ALA A 130 -13.61 15.96 -20.41
N GLN A 131 -13.13 17.09 -20.93
CA GLN A 131 -13.91 18.32 -21.07
C GLN A 131 -14.78 18.32 -22.34
N SER A 132 -14.38 17.58 -23.37
CA SER A 132 -15.09 17.49 -24.66
C SER A 132 -16.21 16.44 -24.70
N LEU A 133 -16.43 15.70 -23.60
CA LEU A 133 -17.48 14.69 -23.51
C LEU A 133 -18.88 15.30 -23.41
N ASP A 134 -19.80 14.83 -24.26
CA ASP A 134 -21.21 15.19 -24.20
C ASP A 134 -21.89 14.51 -22.99
N ALA A 135 -22.54 15.33 -22.15
CA ALA A 135 -23.26 14.89 -20.96
C ALA A 135 -24.47 14.00 -21.28
N ASN A 136 -25.06 14.14 -22.47
CA ASN A 136 -26.23 13.36 -22.87
C ASN A 136 -25.89 12.01 -23.53
N SER A 137 -24.60 11.75 -23.74
CA SER A 137 -24.13 10.50 -24.36
C SER A 137 -23.91 9.41 -23.32
N ALA A 138 -24.15 8.15 -23.70
CA ALA A 138 -23.85 6.99 -22.84
C ALA A 138 -22.36 6.90 -22.47
N PHE A 139 -21.49 7.47 -23.31
CA PHE A 139 -20.05 7.59 -23.09
C PHE A 139 -19.65 8.96 -22.51
N GLY A 140 -20.56 9.64 -21.80
CA GLY A 140 -20.31 10.95 -21.21
C GLY A 140 -19.42 10.93 -19.96
N PRO A 141 -19.32 12.09 -19.27
CA PRO A 141 -18.56 12.26 -18.03
C PRO A 141 -18.95 11.28 -16.92
N GLN A 142 -20.23 10.89 -16.87
CA GLN A 142 -20.74 9.98 -15.85
C GLN A 142 -20.16 8.57 -16.00
N LEU A 143 -20.06 8.03 -17.22
CA LEU A 143 -19.42 6.73 -17.44
C LEU A 143 -17.93 6.82 -17.07
N LEU A 144 -17.24 7.89 -17.45
CA LEU A 144 -15.85 8.08 -17.10
C LEU A 144 -15.64 8.10 -15.57
N LYS A 145 -16.51 8.79 -14.82
CA LYS A 145 -16.49 8.76 -13.34
C LYS A 145 -16.69 7.34 -12.81
N VAL A 146 -17.66 6.58 -13.32
CA VAL A 146 -17.91 5.20 -12.90
C VAL A 146 -16.69 4.30 -13.17
N ILE A 147 -16.05 4.47 -14.32
CA ILE A 147 -14.86 3.71 -14.71
C ILE A 147 -13.63 4.08 -13.87
N ILE A 148 -13.46 5.34 -13.47
CA ILE A 148 -12.40 5.70 -12.53
C ILE A 148 -12.75 5.17 -11.12
N ALA A 149 -14.03 5.23 -10.72
CA ALA A 149 -14.52 4.74 -9.43
C ALA A 149 -14.45 3.21 -9.29
N SER A 150 -14.47 2.45 -10.40
CA SER A 150 -14.30 0.99 -10.34
C SER A 150 -12.94 0.58 -9.77
N SER A 151 -11.96 1.48 -9.70
CA SER A 151 -10.71 1.27 -8.96
C SER A 151 -10.94 0.94 -7.48
N ALA A 152 -12.03 1.41 -6.87
CA ALA A 152 -12.41 1.02 -5.51
C ALA A 152 -12.79 -0.47 -5.43
N VAL A 153 -13.48 -0.97 -6.45
CA VAL A 153 -13.84 -2.40 -6.56
C VAL A 153 -12.59 -3.24 -6.84
N VAL A 154 -11.67 -2.76 -7.69
CA VAL A 154 -10.36 -3.39 -7.90
C VAL A 154 -9.60 -3.50 -6.58
N PHE A 155 -9.58 -2.45 -5.75
CA PHE A 155 -8.93 -2.48 -4.44
C PHE A 155 -9.57 -3.52 -3.52
N LEU A 156 -10.91 -3.51 -3.41
CA LEU A 156 -11.66 -4.44 -2.58
C LEU A 156 -11.37 -5.89 -2.98
N LEU A 157 -11.52 -6.22 -4.27
CA LEU A 157 -11.31 -7.58 -4.76
C LEU A 157 -9.85 -8.01 -4.68
N LEU A 158 -8.91 -7.09 -4.88
CA LEU A 158 -7.48 -7.37 -4.68
C LEU A 158 -7.19 -7.79 -3.25
N VAL A 159 -7.71 -7.05 -2.26
CA VAL A 159 -7.51 -7.37 -0.85
C VAL A 159 -8.21 -8.67 -0.48
N GLU A 160 -9.46 -8.88 -0.90
CA GLU A 160 -10.20 -10.11 -0.61
C GLU A 160 -9.55 -11.36 -1.24
N THR A 161 -9.08 -11.27 -2.49
CA THR A 161 -8.36 -12.38 -3.15
C THR A 161 -7.07 -12.76 -2.40
N HIS A 162 -6.46 -11.81 -1.70
CA HIS A 162 -5.22 -12.03 -0.94
C HIS A 162 -5.48 -12.16 0.57
N ASN A 163 -6.72 -12.13 0.99
CA ASN A 163 -7.11 -12.30 2.37
C ASN A 163 -7.45 -13.77 2.63
N ASN A 164 -6.87 -14.34 3.68
CA ASN A 164 -7.26 -15.67 4.19
C ASN A 164 -7.43 -15.61 5.71
N ALA A 165 -8.00 -14.52 6.21
CA ALA A 165 -8.38 -14.40 7.59
C ALA A 165 -9.43 -15.47 7.95
N GLU A 166 -9.28 -16.07 9.12
CA GLU A 166 -10.33 -16.92 9.68
C GLU A 166 -11.57 -16.07 9.97
N THR A 167 -12.73 -16.62 9.62
CA THR A 167 -14.03 -15.95 9.75
C THR A 167 -14.26 -15.58 11.22
N TYR A 168 -14.64 -14.33 11.48
CA TYR A 168 -14.89 -13.76 12.83
C TYR A 168 -13.66 -13.50 13.70
N SER A 169 -12.49 -13.32 13.10
CA SER A 169 -11.30 -12.86 13.83
C SER A 169 -11.21 -11.33 13.90
N ASP A 170 -10.62 -10.78 14.98
CA ASP A 170 -10.30 -9.34 15.10
C ASP A 170 -9.49 -8.83 13.90
N HIS A 171 -8.71 -9.73 13.30
CA HIS A 171 -7.97 -9.50 12.07
C HIS A 171 -8.89 -9.21 10.87
N GLN A 172 -9.94 -9.99 10.68
CA GLN A 172 -10.91 -9.78 9.60
C GLN A 172 -11.62 -8.43 9.75
N ALA A 173 -11.97 -8.04 10.98
CA ALA A 173 -12.56 -6.73 11.26
C ALA A 173 -11.62 -5.57 10.87
N TYR A 174 -10.32 -5.70 11.16
CA TYR A 174 -9.33 -4.70 10.75
C TYR A 174 -9.19 -4.59 9.22
N ILE A 175 -9.18 -5.72 8.50
CA ILE A 175 -9.14 -5.70 7.03
C ILE A 175 -10.40 -5.03 6.46
N TYR A 176 -11.59 -5.39 6.94
CA TYR A 176 -12.83 -4.76 6.46
C TYR A 176 -12.88 -3.27 6.73
N TYR A 177 -12.42 -2.84 7.89
CA TYR A 177 -12.27 -1.42 8.20
C TYR A 177 -11.33 -0.73 7.20
N LEU A 178 -10.19 -1.35 6.88
CA LEU A 178 -9.22 -0.82 5.92
C LEU A 178 -9.81 -0.75 4.51
N ILE A 179 -10.43 -1.83 4.02
CA ILE A 179 -11.12 -1.88 2.72
C ILE A 179 -12.14 -0.76 2.64
N THR A 180 -13.04 -0.68 3.63
CA THR A 180 -14.13 0.29 3.65
C THR A 180 -13.58 1.72 3.65
N SER A 181 -12.59 2.01 4.51
CA SER A 181 -11.94 3.32 4.57
C SER A 181 -11.34 3.71 3.22
N THR A 182 -10.56 2.82 2.59
CA THR A 182 -9.91 3.09 1.32
C THR A 182 -10.92 3.26 0.18
N VAL A 183 -11.96 2.43 0.11
CA VAL A 183 -13.02 2.52 -0.90
C VAL A 183 -13.72 3.88 -0.84
N PHE A 184 -14.06 4.35 0.37
CA PHE A 184 -14.63 5.67 0.55
C PHE A 184 -13.68 6.80 0.15
N GLU A 185 -12.38 6.66 0.41
CA GLU A 185 -11.38 7.63 -0.04
C GLU A 185 -11.27 7.70 -1.57
N ILE A 186 -11.30 6.54 -2.25
CA ILE A 186 -11.29 6.48 -3.73
C ILE A 186 -12.56 7.16 -4.29
N PHE A 187 -13.74 6.86 -3.76
CA PHE A 187 -14.98 7.52 -4.19
C PHE A 187 -14.97 9.03 -3.94
N ASP A 188 -14.40 9.46 -2.82
CA ASP A 188 -14.23 10.88 -2.51
C ASP A 188 -13.32 11.57 -3.53
N SER A 189 -12.22 10.93 -3.96
CA SER A 189 -11.36 11.44 -5.02
C SER A 189 -12.03 11.49 -6.38
N VAL A 190 -12.82 10.49 -6.75
CA VAL A 190 -13.56 10.54 -8.03
C VAL A 190 -14.60 11.65 -8.00
N THR A 191 -15.27 11.86 -6.87
CA THR A 191 -16.22 12.97 -6.71
C THR A 191 -15.50 14.31 -6.77
N PHE A 192 -14.30 14.40 -6.18
CA PHE A 192 -13.46 15.59 -6.23
C PHE A 192 -12.98 15.91 -7.64
N LEU A 193 -12.54 14.89 -8.39
CA LEU A 193 -12.23 14.98 -9.81
C LEU A 193 -13.46 15.39 -10.64
N GLY A 194 -14.65 15.05 -10.15
CA GLY A 194 -15.93 15.45 -10.71
C GLY A 194 -16.12 16.95 -10.90
N ILE A 195 -15.41 17.77 -10.13
CA ILE A 195 -15.46 19.24 -10.17
C ILE A 195 -14.78 19.76 -11.44
N LEU A 196 -13.84 19.00 -12.01
CA LEU A 196 -13.11 19.35 -13.23
C LEU A 196 -13.95 19.23 -14.51
N PHE A 197 -15.15 18.64 -14.44
CA PHE A 197 -16.03 18.52 -15.60
C PHE A 197 -16.91 19.77 -15.74
N PRO A 198 -16.62 20.68 -16.69
CA PRO A 198 -17.32 21.97 -16.76
C PRO A 198 -18.81 21.80 -17.06
N THR A 199 -19.15 20.78 -17.86
CA THR A 199 -20.52 20.44 -18.26
C THR A 199 -21.42 20.09 -17.07
N GLU A 200 -20.84 19.53 -16.00
CA GLU A 200 -21.55 19.12 -14.80
C GLU A 200 -21.47 20.18 -13.69
N SER A 201 -20.27 20.74 -13.46
CA SER A 201 -20.03 21.68 -12.36
C SER A 201 -20.52 23.10 -12.68
N LYS A 202 -20.71 23.44 -13.97
CA LYS A 202 -21.04 24.79 -14.46
C LYS A 202 -20.04 25.86 -14.00
N ILE A 203 -18.84 25.47 -13.58
CA ILE A 203 -17.81 26.35 -13.06
C ILE A 203 -16.58 26.27 -13.95
N ILE A 204 -16.05 27.44 -14.31
CA ILE A 204 -14.75 27.56 -14.99
C ILE A 204 -13.68 27.65 -13.90
N LEU A 205 -12.95 26.57 -13.69
CA LEU A 205 -11.85 26.53 -12.73
C LEU A 205 -10.64 27.30 -13.25
N THR A 206 -9.89 27.91 -12.34
CA THR A 206 -8.58 28.48 -12.68
C THR A 206 -7.56 27.36 -12.88
N PHE A 207 -6.64 27.53 -13.82
CA PHE A 207 -5.57 26.57 -14.10
C PHE A 207 -4.82 26.02 -12.86
N PRO A 208 -4.41 26.84 -11.86
CA PRO A 208 -3.76 26.32 -10.65
C PRO A 208 -4.70 25.46 -9.79
N LEU A 209 -5.99 25.78 -9.75
CA LEU A 209 -6.97 25.03 -8.98
C LEU A 209 -7.26 23.67 -9.63
N GLU A 210 -7.43 23.64 -10.96
CA GLU A 210 -7.57 22.41 -11.73
C GLU A 210 -6.38 21.46 -11.49
N ASN A 211 -5.16 21.97 -11.62
CA ASN A 211 -3.95 21.18 -11.38
C ASN A 211 -3.89 20.65 -9.95
N SER A 212 -4.29 21.47 -8.97
CA SER A 212 -4.29 21.07 -7.57
C SER A 212 -5.27 19.92 -7.32
N VAL A 213 -6.51 20.04 -7.83
CA VAL A 213 -7.53 18.99 -7.72
C VAL A 213 -7.06 17.70 -8.37
N LEU A 214 -6.47 17.80 -9.56
CA LEU A 214 -5.94 16.66 -10.30
C LEU A 214 -4.81 15.97 -9.51
N ILE A 215 -3.76 16.71 -9.11
CA ILE A 215 -2.61 16.17 -8.38
C ILE A 215 -3.05 15.52 -7.06
N LEU A 216 -3.93 16.17 -6.31
CA LEU A 216 -4.44 15.66 -5.04
C LEU A 216 -5.30 14.40 -5.20
N SER A 217 -6.04 14.28 -6.30
CA SER A 217 -6.78 13.05 -6.65
C SER A 217 -5.84 11.92 -7.01
N CYS A 218 -4.81 12.22 -7.81
CA CYS A 218 -3.76 11.27 -8.21
C CYS A 218 -2.99 10.71 -7.02
N ILE A 219 -2.59 11.57 -6.08
CA ILE A 219 -1.94 11.15 -4.84
C ILE A 219 -2.84 10.17 -4.07
N ASN A 220 -4.14 10.45 -3.99
CA ASN A 220 -5.06 9.61 -3.24
C ASN A 220 -5.33 8.24 -3.90
N PHE A 221 -5.18 8.10 -5.22
CA PHE A 221 -5.20 6.78 -5.86
C PHE A 221 -3.96 5.93 -5.56
N ILE A 222 -2.81 6.57 -5.34
CA ILE A 222 -1.54 5.91 -5.04
C ILE A 222 -1.42 5.57 -3.55
N LEU A 223 -1.97 6.41 -2.67
CA LEU A 223 -1.88 6.30 -1.21
C LEU A 223 -2.26 4.92 -0.61
N PRO A 224 -3.26 4.18 -1.15
CA PRO A 224 -3.57 2.85 -0.69
C PRO A 224 -2.41 1.86 -0.81
N THR A 225 -1.39 2.12 -1.64
CA THR A 225 -0.13 1.37 -1.65
C THR A 225 0.48 1.29 -0.26
N LEU A 226 0.48 2.39 0.50
CA LEU A 226 1.01 2.43 1.86
C LEU A 226 0.14 1.62 2.83
N THR A 227 -1.19 1.60 2.64
CA THR A 227 -2.10 0.74 3.43
C THR A 227 -1.78 -0.74 3.22
N LEU A 228 -1.59 -1.14 1.97
CA LEU A 228 -1.29 -2.51 1.58
C LEU A 228 0.11 -2.92 2.03
N TYR A 229 1.08 -2.01 1.95
CA TYR A 229 2.43 -2.22 2.47
C TYR A 229 2.40 -2.46 3.98
N LYS A 230 1.68 -1.62 4.73
CA LYS A 230 1.46 -1.79 6.17
C LYS A 230 0.77 -3.12 6.49
N LEU A 231 -0.25 -3.50 5.71
CA LEU A 231 -0.97 -4.75 5.89
C LEU A 231 -0.06 -5.96 5.64
N SER A 232 0.77 -5.91 4.60
CA SER A 232 1.75 -6.94 4.24
C SER A 232 2.86 -7.09 5.30
N LEU A 233 3.37 -5.98 5.84
CA LEU A 233 4.36 -5.98 6.92
C LEU A 233 3.82 -6.48 8.26
N SER A 234 2.56 -6.20 8.55
CA SER A 234 1.90 -6.69 9.75
C SER A 234 1.60 -8.19 9.69
N GLU A 235 2.01 -8.87 8.61
CA GLU A 235 1.63 -10.26 8.29
C GLU A 235 0.11 -10.44 8.37
N PHE A 236 -0.66 -9.42 7.95
CA PHE A 236 -2.10 -9.45 8.12
C PHE A 236 -2.46 -9.65 9.63
N GLY A 237 -1.86 -8.84 10.51
CA GLY A 237 -2.23 -8.74 11.94
C GLY A 237 -1.50 -9.63 12.96
N THR A 238 -0.53 -10.47 12.60
CA THR A 238 0.09 -11.47 13.52
C THR A 238 1.28 -10.96 14.34
N HIS A 239 1.90 -9.82 14.02
CA HIS A 239 3.10 -9.32 14.71
C HIS A 239 3.02 -7.87 15.22
N PRO A 240 3.65 -7.56 16.37
CA PRO A 240 3.63 -6.22 16.96
C PRO A 240 4.36 -5.21 16.08
N ARG A 241 3.72 -4.04 15.93
CA ARG A 241 4.04 -3.01 14.95
C ARG A 241 5.25 -2.18 15.37
N SER A 242 6.05 -1.73 14.39
CA SER A 242 6.87 -0.54 14.57
C SER A 242 5.94 0.69 14.65
N LEU A 243 6.14 1.56 15.65
CA LEU A 243 5.26 2.71 15.87
C LEU A 243 5.33 3.77 14.74
N GLY A 244 6.43 3.82 13.98
CA GLY A 244 6.67 4.86 12.99
C GLY A 244 5.80 4.78 11.73
N ILE A 245 5.57 3.58 11.18
CA ILE A 245 4.83 3.40 9.92
C ILE A 245 3.34 3.79 10.05
N PRO A 246 2.61 3.37 11.11
CA PRO A 246 1.24 3.82 11.33
C PRO A 246 1.12 5.34 11.50
N LEU A 247 2.10 5.97 12.17
CA LEU A 247 2.10 7.41 12.39
C LEU A 247 2.36 8.18 11.08
N LEU A 248 3.34 7.73 10.28
CA LEU A 248 3.62 8.28 8.96
C LEU A 248 2.39 8.18 8.04
N TYR A 249 1.72 7.04 8.04
CA TYR A 249 0.49 6.83 7.29
C TYR A 249 -0.61 7.84 7.69
N LYS A 250 -0.86 7.99 9.00
CA LYS A 250 -1.83 8.97 9.52
C LYS A 250 -1.46 10.40 9.13
N ALA A 251 -0.19 10.76 9.22
CA ALA A 251 0.31 12.08 8.86
C ALA A 251 0.15 12.37 7.36
N LEU A 252 0.47 11.39 6.49
CA LEU A 252 0.30 11.52 5.04
C LEU A 252 -1.18 11.65 4.65
N HIS A 253 -2.08 10.81 5.19
CA HIS A 253 -3.52 10.96 4.93
C HIS A 253 -4.08 12.30 5.42
N LEU A 254 -3.63 12.77 6.59
CA LEU A 254 -4.08 14.05 7.12
C LEU A 254 -3.59 15.22 6.26
N GLY A 255 -2.29 15.24 5.95
CA GLY A 255 -1.62 16.36 5.27
C GLY A 255 -1.84 16.41 3.76
N LEU A 256 -1.96 15.27 3.08
CA LEU A 256 -2.08 15.22 1.62
C LEU A 256 -3.50 15.03 1.11
N VAL A 257 -4.43 14.56 1.95
CA VAL A 257 -5.81 14.26 1.53
C VAL A 257 -6.79 15.12 2.31
N ASN A 258 -6.91 14.87 3.62
CA ASN A 258 -8.01 15.47 4.39
C ASN A 258 -7.92 17.00 4.50
N ILE A 259 -6.74 17.54 4.82
CA ILE A 259 -6.55 19.00 4.92
C ILE A 259 -6.69 19.68 3.54
N PRO A 260 -5.98 19.25 2.47
CA PRO A 260 -6.10 19.91 1.17
C PRO A 260 -7.51 19.83 0.58
N TYR A 261 -8.18 18.68 0.69
CA TYR A 261 -9.55 18.53 0.18
C TYR A 261 -10.52 19.42 0.96
N PHE A 262 -10.32 19.56 2.28
CA PHE A 262 -11.11 20.48 3.09
C PHE A 262 -10.92 21.94 2.64
N VAL A 263 -9.67 22.40 2.51
CA VAL A 263 -9.36 23.78 2.10
C VAL A 263 -9.97 24.10 0.74
N ILE A 264 -9.80 23.22 -0.25
CA ILE A 264 -10.35 23.43 -1.60
C ILE A 264 -11.88 23.41 -1.58
N ARG A 265 -12.52 22.52 -0.82
CA ARG A 265 -13.99 22.50 -0.69
C ARG A 265 -14.53 23.76 -0.02
N VAL A 266 -13.88 24.27 1.03
CA VAL A 266 -14.25 25.55 1.65
C VAL A 266 -14.10 26.70 0.66
N TYR A 267 -13.01 26.72 -0.12
CA TYR A 267 -12.80 27.72 -1.17
C TYR A 267 -13.90 27.67 -2.23
N LEU A 268 -14.25 26.47 -2.71
CA LEU A 268 -15.31 26.28 -3.71
C LEU A 268 -16.70 26.66 -3.17
N TRP A 269 -17.01 26.28 -1.93
CA TRP A 269 -18.26 26.66 -1.28
C TRP A 269 -18.38 28.18 -1.11
N SER A 270 -17.32 28.84 -0.63
CA SER A 270 -17.33 30.27 -0.35
C SER A 270 -17.43 31.16 -1.59
N LEU A 271 -16.93 30.71 -2.75
CA LEU A 271 -16.85 31.55 -3.95
C LEU A 271 -17.80 31.13 -5.06
N TYR A 272 -18.17 29.86 -5.14
CA TYR A 272 -18.96 29.31 -6.25
C TYR A 272 -20.31 28.71 -5.80
N ASP A 273 -20.66 28.85 -4.50
CA ASP A 273 -21.90 28.32 -3.91
C ASP A 273 -22.16 26.83 -4.23
N HIS A 274 -21.06 26.07 -4.38
CA HIS A 274 -21.15 24.67 -4.73
C HIS A 274 -21.53 23.84 -3.49
N ASP A 275 -22.57 23.02 -3.61
CA ASP A 275 -22.97 22.07 -2.58
C ASP A 275 -21.90 20.99 -2.36
N VAL A 276 -21.09 21.15 -1.30
CA VAL A 276 -20.00 20.23 -0.92
C VAL A 276 -20.10 19.75 0.54
N THR A 277 -21.22 20.02 1.20
CA THR A 277 -21.41 19.93 2.66
C THR A 277 -21.12 18.54 3.24
N LEU A 278 -21.58 17.46 2.60
CA LEU A 278 -21.37 16.09 3.08
C LEU A 278 -19.88 15.69 3.04
N PHE A 279 -19.20 16.03 1.96
CA PHE A 279 -17.77 15.73 1.78
C PHE A 279 -16.87 16.62 2.65
N LEU A 280 -17.31 17.84 2.93
CA LEU A 280 -16.66 18.75 3.88
C LEU A 280 -16.75 18.18 5.31
N LEU A 281 -17.93 17.70 5.72
CA LEU A 281 -18.13 17.08 7.03
C LEU A 281 -17.30 15.79 7.18
N LYS A 282 -17.21 14.96 6.13
CA LYS A 282 -16.35 13.77 6.09
C LYS A 282 -14.89 14.12 6.39
N ASN A 283 -14.35 15.18 5.78
CA ASN A 283 -12.98 15.61 6.04
C ASN A 283 -12.79 16.13 7.47
N ILE A 284 -13.75 16.88 8.02
CA ILE A 284 -13.72 17.32 9.43
C ILE A 284 -13.68 16.11 10.39
N LEU A 285 -14.57 15.14 10.18
CA LEU A 285 -14.61 13.92 11.00
C LEU A 285 -13.29 13.14 10.90
N ALA A 286 -12.73 13.02 9.70
CA ALA A 286 -11.43 12.37 9.48
C ALA A 286 -10.30 13.09 10.22
N MET A 287 -10.28 14.43 10.20
CA MET A 287 -9.31 15.23 10.96
C MET A 287 -9.44 15.01 12.47
N ILE A 288 -10.65 15.07 13.01
CA ILE A 288 -10.91 14.87 14.45
C ILE A 288 -10.50 13.45 14.89
N ASN A 289 -10.89 12.43 14.14
CA ASN A 289 -10.54 11.04 14.44
C ASN A 289 -9.04 10.80 14.35
N THR A 290 -8.38 11.37 13.34
CA THR A 290 -6.92 11.27 13.21
C THR A 290 -6.22 11.96 14.36
N ALA A 291 -6.65 13.18 14.74
CA ALA A 291 -6.09 13.90 15.88
C ALA A 291 -6.24 13.11 17.19
N ARG A 292 -7.44 12.59 17.49
CA ARG A 292 -7.70 11.80 18.70
C ARG A 292 -6.83 10.54 18.78
N THR A 293 -6.65 9.85 17.65
CA THR A 293 -5.88 8.60 17.62
C THR A 293 -4.37 8.83 17.44
N ALA A 294 -3.92 10.00 16.98
CA ALA A 294 -2.51 10.31 16.82
C ALA A 294 -1.85 10.74 18.12
N VAL A 295 -2.56 11.45 19.01
CA VAL A 295 -2.01 11.92 20.31
C VAL A 295 -1.36 10.80 21.14
N PRO A 296 -2.00 9.65 21.41
CA PRO A 296 -1.37 8.58 22.19
C PRO A 296 -0.19 7.94 21.44
N ASP A 297 -0.30 7.75 20.11
CA ASP A 297 0.75 7.15 19.28
C ASP A 297 2.01 8.03 19.23
N VAL A 298 1.83 9.35 19.09
CA VAL A 298 2.93 10.34 19.13
C VAL A 298 3.59 10.33 20.50
N LYS A 299 2.82 10.27 21.58
CA LYS A 299 3.36 10.20 22.95
C LYS A 299 4.22 8.95 23.15
N LEU A 300 3.75 7.79 22.71
CA LEU A 300 4.49 6.52 22.79
C LEU A 300 5.74 6.54 21.90
N TRP A 301 5.63 7.08 20.69
CA TRP A 301 6.76 7.22 19.78
C TRP A 301 7.83 8.17 20.33
N TRP A 302 7.41 9.29 20.94
CA TRP A 302 8.30 10.24 21.60
C TRP A 302 9.07 9.60 22.76
N HIS A 303 8.39 8.83 23.61
CA HIS A 303 9.05 8.08 24.69
C HIS A 303 10.05 7.04 24.15
N SER A 304 9.69 6.32 23.09
CA SER A 304 10.59 5.35 22.44
C SER A 304 11.83 6.02 21.85
N LEU A 305 11.68 7.21 21.24
CA LEU A 305 12.79 8.02 20.76
C LEU A 305 13.72 8.46 21.89
N GLN A 306 13.17 8.91 23.01
CA GLN A 306 13.96 9.31 24.18
C GLN A 306 14.77 8.13 24.73
N GLU A 307 14.20 6.93 24.82
CA GLU A 307 14.94 5.74 25.24
C GLU A 307 16.04 5.34 24.24
N SER A 308 15.78 5.41 22.94
CA SER A 308 16.78 5.14 21.90
C SER A 308 17.92 6.14 21.91
N GLN A 309 17.65 7.42 22.18
CA GLN A 309 18.70 8.43 22.35
C GLN A 309 19.51 8.20 23.62
N GLY A 310 18.86 7.83 24.74
CA GLY A 310 19.56 7.47 25.98
C GLY A 310 20.48 6.25 25.82
N LYS A 311 20.06 5.22 25.07
CA LYS A 311 20.90 4.06 24.75
C LYS A 311 22.07 4.42 23.81
N ARG A 312 21.86 5.27 22.80
CA ARG A 312 22.93 5.77 21.94
C ARG A 312 23.95 6.59 22.73
N HIS A 313 23.50 7.42 23.66
CA HIS A 313 24.39 8.23 24.48
C HIS A 313 25.22 7.38 25.45
N LYS A 314 24.63 6.35 26.09
CA LYS A 314 25.38 5.38 26.91
C LYS A 314 26.37 4.53 26.09
N PHE A 315 26.00 4.12 24.88
CA PHE A 315 26.90 3.36 23.99
C PHE A 315 28.10 4.22 23.56
N PHE A 316 27.86 5.49 23.22
CA PHE A 316 28.93 6.42 22.85
C PHE A 316 29.82 6.77 24.04
N SER A 317 29.24 6.94 25.24
CA SER A 317 29.98 7.19 26.48
C SER A 317 30.85 5.99 26.89
N GLY A 318 30.34 4.76 26.79
CA GLY A 318 31.11 3.55 27.10
C GLY A 318 32.21 3.22 26.08
N ALA A 319 32.02 3.58 24.81
CA ALA A 319 33.07 3.47 23.79
C ALA A 319 34.21 4.48 24.02
N MET A 320 33.89 5.66 24.56
CA MET A 320 34.89 6.67 24.94
C MET A 320 35.67 6.24 26.19
N GLU A 321 35.02 5.61 27.18
CA GLU A 321 35.69 5.07 28.37
C GLU A 321 36.63 3.89 28.03
N LEU A 322 36.26 3.00 27.11
CA LEU A 322 37.16 1.92 26.64
C LEU A 322 38.39 2.46 25.89
N GLY A 323 38.25 3.58 25.16
CA GLY A 323 39.36 4.26 24.51
C GLY A 323 40.36 4.83 25.52
N THR A 324 39.86 5.47 26.58
CA THR A 324 40.71 6.02 27.65
C THR A 324 41.41 4.95 28.49
N VAL A 325 40.81 3.77 28.68
CA VAL A 325 41.46 2.66 29.41
C VAL A 325 42.59 2.03 28.58
N TYR A 326 42.45 1.94 27.26
CA TYR A 326 43.55 1.48 26.40
C TYR A 326 44.70 2.49 26.34
N GLU A 327 44.41 3.79 26.30
CA GLU A 327 45.44 4.84 26.22
C GLU A 327 46.24 5.02 27.53
N ILE A 328 45.67 4.67 28.68
CA ILE A 328 46.38 4.67 29.98
C ILE A 328 47.29 3.44 30.15
N THR A 329 47.05 2.35 29.41
CA THR A 329 47.86 1.12 29.53
C THR A 329 49.12 1.15 28.66
N ASP A 330 49.17 1.99 27.61
CA ASP A 330 50.32 2.11 26.71
C ASP A 330 51.40 3.10 27.19
N GLN A 331 51.19 3.83 28.30
CA GLN A 331 52.16 4.80 28.84
C GLN A 331 53.03 4.28 30.00
N HIS A 332 53.08 2.96 30.25
CA HIS A 332 53.85 2.40 31.38
C HIS A 332 54.68 1.14 31.07
N GLY A 333 55.21 1.02 29.85
CA GLY A 333 56.02 -0.14 29.49
C GLY A 333 57.11 0.15 28.47
N ASP A 334 58.00 1.10 28.73
CA ASP A 334 59.29 1.17 28.04
C ASP A 334 60.42 1.34 29.06
N ASP A 335 60.93 0.20 29.54
CA ASP A 335 62.25 0.07 30.14
C ASP A 335 62.78 -1.33 29.79
N GLY A 336 63.53 -1.40 28.69
CA GLY A 336 64.86 -2.01 28.70
C GLY A 336 65.00 -3.54 28.58
N HIS A 337 65.73 -3.91 27.53
CA HIS A 337 66.76 -4.95 27.46
C HIS A 337 66.41 -6.40 27.07
N SER A 338 66.89 -6.75 25.86
CA SER A 338 67.99 -7.71 25.63
C SER A 338 67.68 -9.10 25.06
N LEU A 339 67.99 -9.23 23.76
CA LEU A 339 68.83 -10.24 23.08
C LEU A 339 68.46 -11.74 23.05
N ARG A 340 68.48 -12.23 21.79
CA ARG A 340 69.05 -13.51 21.29
C ARG A 340 68.36 -14.81 21.68
N ASP A 341 68.33 -15.87 20.89
CA ASP A 341 68.73 -16.23 19.52
C ASP A 341 68.16 -17.65 19.30
N GLU A 342 68.00 -18.07 18.03
CA GLU A 342 68.01 -19.49 17.58
C GLU A 342 66.93 -20.47 18.15
N LYS A 343 66.26 -21.37 17.41
CA LYS A 343 66.72 -22.25 16.33
C LYS A 343 65.57 -23.15 15.82
N LYS A 344 65.58 -23.37 14.50
CA LYS A 344 65.36 -24.62 13.73
C LYS A 344 64.17 -25.57 13.94
N VAL A 345 63.42 -25.74 12.84
CA VAL A 345 63.19 -26.96 11.99
C VAL A 345 62.80 -28.31 12.63
N LEU A 346 61.90 -29.03 11.91
CA LEU A 346 61.50 -30.47 11.93
C LEU A 346 60.10 -30.70 12.56
N HIS A 347 59.19 -31.51 12.02
CA HIS A 347 59.13 -32.35 10.82
C HIS A 347 57.67 -32.78 10.57
N SER A 348 57.40 -33.18 9.33
CA SER A 348 56.46 -34.21 8.84
C SER A 348 55.18 -34.56 9.61
N THR A 349 54.10 -34.28 8.90
CA THR A 349 52.95 -35.15 8.62
C THR A 349 53.32 -36.65 8.53
N GLU A 350 52.64 -37.50 9.31
CA GLU A 350 52.26 -38.86 8.92
C GLU A 350 50.90 -39.22 9.56
N LEU A 351 50.04 -39.78 8.69
CA LEU A 351 48.85 -40.63 8.89
C LEU A 351 47.62 -40.10 9.66
#